data_AF-A0A926QGX7-F1
#
_entry.id   AF-A0A926QGX7-F1
#
_cell.length_a   1.000
_cell.length_b   1.000
_cell.length_c   1.000
_cell.angle_alpha   90.00
_cell.angle_beta   90.00
_cell.angle_gamma   90.00
#
_symmetry.space_group_name_H-M   'P 1'
#
loop_
_entity.id
_entity.type
_entity.pdbx_description
1 polymer ?
#
loop_
_entity_poly.entity_id
_entity_poly.type
_entity_poly.pdbx_seq_one_letter_code
_entity_poly.pdbx_strand_id
1 'polypeptide(L)'
;MTSATLDSELTDPFYLEYDKGGRAWLSRAWSVLRQAGVVPVTVTEESGNYVDHFVTLAATAHVANLVFAQHDGDLAPYVLVGDRPLLTEIELGRVAEQMGVYAESWPEEVGDLSRAVIEARARPVARSLAGELGHSLLFAELWARRLPDASYPLSNDVLDDILNSPTPDSAAAFEGLGVYLAS
;
A
#
# COMPACT_ATOMS: atom_id res chain seq x y z
N MET A 1 -22.23 -11.64 12.90
CA MET A 1 -21.75 -10.28 13.27
C MET A 1 -20.30 -10.41 13.70
N THR A 2 -19.39 -10.32 12.74
CA THR A 2 -17.94 -10.35 12.96
C THR A 2 -17.45 -8.97 12.54
N SER A 3 -17.20 -8.12 13.52
CA SER A 3 -16.47 -6.87 13.32
C SER A 3 -15.00 -7.27 13.22
N ALA A 4 -14.49 -7.42 12.00
CA ALA A 4 -13.07 -7.59 11.78
C ALA A 4 -12.37 -6.26 12.09
N THR A 5 -11.85 -6.11 13.30
CA THR A 5 -10.74 -5.20 13.54
C THR A 5 -9.63 -5.61 12.56
N LEU A 6 -8.88 -4.66 12.01
CA LEU A 6 -7.79 -4.86 11.03
C LEU A 6 -6.71 -5.91 11.44
N ASP A 7 -6.82 -6.47 12.64
CA ASP A 7 -5.82 -7.28 13.34
C ASP A 7 -5.79 -8.79 13.00
N SER A 8 -6.82 -9.39 12.38
CA SER A 8 -6.81 -10.87 12.22
C SER A 8 -7.17 -11.47 10.86
N GLU A 9 -7.97 -10.83 9.99
CA GLU A 9 -8.53 -11.52 8.81
C GLU A 9 -8.16 -10.91 7.45
N LEU A 10 -7.67 -9.67 7.39
CA LEU A 10 -7.33 -8.99 6.13
C LEU A 10 -5.90 -9.22 5.63
N THR A 11 -5.08 -9.97 6.38
CA THR A 11 -3.63 -10.11 6.14
C THR A 11 -3.19 -11.32 5.34
N ASP A 12 -4.07 -12.30 5.06
CA ASP A 12 -3.67 -13.51 4.33
C ASP A 12 -3.60 -13.37 2.78
N PRO A 13 -4.34 -12.46 2.11
CA PRO A 13 -4.22 -12.33 0.65
C PRO A 13 -3.05 -11.45 0.20
N PHE A 14 -2.53 -10.59 1.09
CA PHE A 14 -1.39 -9.72 0.82
C PHE A 14 -0.16 -10.31 1.51
N TYR A 15 0.65 -11.06 0.76
CA TYR A 15 1.97 -11.50 1.22
C TYR A 15 2.84 -10.26 1.50
N LEU A 16 2.68 -9.65 2.68
CA LEU A 16 3.68 -8.75 3.23
C LEU A 16 4.83 -9.66 3.67
N GLU A 17 5.90 -9.73 2.89
CA GLU A 17 7.09 -10.48 3.29
C GLU A 17 7.46 -10.13 4.72
N TYR A 18 7.43 -11.17 5.57
CA TYR A 18 8.05 -11.27 6.90
C TYR A 18 8.59 -9.97 7.52
N ASP A 19 7.76 -9.19 8.22
CA ASP A 19 8.18 -8.48 9.44
C ASP A 19 6.96 -7.84 10.15
N LYS A 20 6.96 -7.82 11.48
CA LYS A 20 6.06 -7.00 12.31
C LYS A 20 6.01 -5.55 11.83
N GLY A 21 7.10 -5.04 11.24
CA GLY A 21 7.20 -3.72 10.63
C GLY A 21 6.18 -3.47 9.50
N GLY A 22 5.84 -4.47 8.69
CA GLY A 22 4.87 -4.32 7.59
C GLY A 22 3.44 -4.07 8.09
N ARG A 23 2.99 -4.85 9.08
CA ARG A 23 1.65 -4.67 9.69
C ARG A 23 1.55 -3.38 10.48
N ALA A 24 2.59 -3.05 11.26
CA ALA A 24 2.64 -1.82 12.03
C ALA A 24 2.61 -0.58 11.11
N TRP A 25 3.36 -0.62 9.99
CA TRP A 25 3.33 0.43 8.99
C TRP A 25 1.97 0.53 8.29
N LEU A 26 1.37 -0.60 7.89
CA LEU A 26 0.06 -0.58 7.22
C LEU A 26 -1.04 0.04 8.12
N SER A 27 -1.04 -0.31 9.42
CA SER A 27 -1.95 0.29 10.41
C SER A 27 -1.71 1.80 10.57
N ARG A 28 -0.44 2.22 10.60
CA ARG A 28 -0.06 3.63 10.62
C ARG A 28 -0.54 4.36 9.36
N ALA A 29 -0.27 3.83 8.18
CA ALA A 29 -0.67 4.41 6.90
C ALA A 29 -2.19 4.52 6.77
N TRP A 30 -2.93 3.48 7.17
CA TRP A 30 -4.39 3.52 7.20
C TRP A 30 -4.93 4.63 8.11
N SER A 31 -4.30 4.81 9.28
CA SER A 31 -4.66 5.89 10.21
C SER A 31 -4.42 7.28 9.62
N VAL A 32 -3.36 7.46 8.83
CA VAL A 32 -3.05 8.72 8.11
C VAL A 32 -4.07 8.96 7.01
N LEU A 33 -4.33 7.97 6.15
CA LEU A 33 -5.33 8.06 5.08
C LEU A 33 -6.73 8.37 5.63
N ARG A 34 -7.07 7.83 6.79
CA ARG A 34 -8.31 8.14 7.49
C ARG A 34 -8.36 9.60 7.95
N GLN A 35 -7.26 10.13 8.49
CA GLN A 35 -7.19 11.55 8.89
C GLN A 35 -7.33 12.48 7.68
N ALA A 36 -6.80 12.07 6.52
CA ALA A 36 -6.99 12.75 5.24
C ALA A 36 -8.41 12.60 4.63
N GLY A 37 -9.28 11.79 5.24
CA GLY A 37 -10.63 11.52 4.72
C GLY A 37 -10.67 10.60 3.49
N VAL A 38 -9.59 9.88 3.18
CA VAL A 38 -9.49 8.98 2.02
C VAL A 38 -10.17 7.64 2.27
N VAL A 39 -10.09 7.13 3.51
CA VAL A 39 -10.64 5.83 3.91
C VAL A 39 -11.46 5.93 5.20
N PRO A 40 -12.43 5.03 5.43
CA PRO A 40 -13.23 5.02 6.65
C PRO A 40 -12.45 4.47 7.85
N VAL A 41 -13.04 4.62 9.04
CA VAL A 41 -12.54 4.02 10.28
C VAL A 41 -12.51 2.50 10.21
N THR A 42 -13.54 1.89 9.63
CA THR A 42 -13.73 0.44 9.54
C THR A 42 -14.17 0.08 8.14
N VAL A 43 -13.58 -0.98 7.59
CA VAL A 43 -13.99 -1.60 6.32
C VAL A 43 -14.67 -2.91 6.65
N THR A 44 -15.91 -3.05 6.21
CA THR A 44 -16.68 -4.30 6.32
C THR A 44 -17.24 -4.68 4.97
N GLU A 45 -17.50 -5.95 4.72
CA GLU A 45 -18.13 -6.41 3.46
C GLU A 45 -19.51 -5.77 3.21
N GLU A 46 -20.18 -5.32 4.27
CA GLU A 46 -21.46 -4.61 4.22
C GLU A 46 -21.31 -3.12 3.88
N SER A 47 -20.08 -2.61 3.82
CA SER A 47 -19.82 -1.22 3.46
C SER A 47 -20.22 -0.97 2.01
N GLY A 48 -21.00 0.09 1.76
CA GLY A 48 -21.44 0.44 0.39
C GLY A 48 -20.28 0.65 -0.61
N ASN A 49 -19.08 0.95 -0.12
CA ASN A 49 -17.85 1.10 -0.91
C ASN A 49 -16.79 0.04 -0.57
N TYR A 50 -17.19 -1.18 -0.19
CA TYR A 50 -16.28 -2.27 0.18
C TYR A 50 -15.14 -2.47 -0.83
N VAL A 51 -15.48 -2.56 -2.11
CA VAL A 51 -14.52 -2.83 -3.19
C VAL A 51 -13.45 -1.75 -3.26
N ASP A 52 -13.85 -0.47 -3.18
CA ASP A 52 -12.92 0.66 -3.22
C ASP A 52 -11.94 0.65 -2.04
N HIS A 53 -12.45 0.35 -0.83
CA HIS A 53 -11.61 0.26 0.36
C HIS A 53 -10.68 -0.96 0.33
N PHE A 54 -11.14 -2.10 -0.18
CA PHE A 54 -10.31 -3.30 -0.33
C PHE A 54 -9.16 -3.07 -1.32
N VAL A 55 -9.45 -2.46 -2.46
CA VAL A 55 -8.42 -2.06 -3.45
C VAL A 55 -7.47 -1.02 -2.87
N THR A 56 -7.97 -0.09 -2.05
CA THR A 56 -7.12 0.90 -1.35
C THR A 56 -6.22 0.23 -0.31
N LEU A 57 -6.68 -0.79 0.40
CA LEU A 57 -5.87 -1.57 1.32
C LEU A 57 -4.74 -2.31 0.60
N ALA A 58 -5.07 -3.00 -0.50
CA ALA A 58 -4.10 -3.67 -1.36
C ALA A 58 -3.05 -2.71 -1.92
N ALA A 59 -3.51 -1.54 -2.40
CA ALA A 59 -2.66 -0.48 -2.89
C ALA A 59 -1.76 0.10 -1.79
N THR A 60 -2.25 0.24 -0.56
CA THR A 60 -1.42 0.68 0.57
C THR A 60 -0.34 -0.34 0.89
N ALA A 61 -0.68 -1.63 0.88
CA ALA A 61 0.31 -2.71 1.04
C ALA A 61 1.36 -2.71 -0.09
N HIS A 62 0.95 -2.41 -1.33
CA HIS A 62 1.88 -2.22 -2.45
C HIS A 62 2.80 -1.00 -2.23
N VAL A 63 2.24 0.15 -1.79
CA VAL A 63 3.02 1.36 -1.46
C VAL A 63 4.10 1.06 -0.42
N ALA A 64 3.78 0.20 0.55
CA ALA A 64 4.74 -0.23 1.57
C ALA A 64 6.04 -0.71 0.93
N ASN A 65 5.96 -1.43 -0.20
CA ASN A 65 7.09 -2.11 -0.81
C ASN A 65 7.81 -1.28 -1.89
N LEU A 66 7.38 -0.04 -2.19
CA LEU A 66 7.96 0.79 -3.26
C LEU A 66 9.47 1.00 -3.11
N VAL A 67 9.94 1.20 -1.88
CA VAL A 67 11.37 1.43 -1.59
C VAL A 67 12.21 0.14 -1.63
N PHE A 68 11.56 -1.02 -1.80
CA PHE A 68 12.19 -2.35 -1.93
C PHE A 68 12.15 -2.89 -3.35
N ALA A 69 11.28 -2.35 -4.21
CA ALA A 69 11.08 -2.78 -5.59
C ALA A 69 12.34 -2.68 -6.49
N GLN A 70 13.38 -1.95 -6.08
CA GLN A 70 14.67 -1.93 -6.78
C GLN A 70 15.51 -3.22 -6.56
N HIS A 71 15.15 -4.07 -5.58
CA HIS A 71 15.89 -5.30 -5.26
C HIS A 71 15.18 -6.59 -5.66
N ASP A 72 13.85 -6.65 -5.51
CA ASP A 72 13.05 -7.82 -5.90
C ASP A 72 12.05 -7.38 -6.96
N GLY A 73 12.31 -7.78 -8.21
CA GLY A 73 11.56 -7.40 -9.40
C GLY A 73 10.12 -7.91 -9.47
N ASP A 74 9.56 -8.41 -8.37
CA ASP A 74 8.17 -8.83 -8.28
C ASP A 74 7.63 -8.46 -6.89
N LEU A 75 6.90 -7.35 -6.81
CA LEU A 75 6.18 -7.00 -5.60
C LEU A 75 5.09 -8.06 -5.38
N ALA A 76 5.11 -8.68 -4.19
CA ALA A 76 4.26 -9.76 -3.69
C ALA A 76 2.82 -9.90 -4.27
N PRO A 77 2.25 -11.12 -4.32
CA PRO A 77 1.15 -11.49 -5.21
C PRO A 77 -0.05 -10.55 -5.19
N TYR A 78 -0.37 -10.04 -6.37
CA TYR A 78 -1.53 -9.21 -6.67
C TYR A 78 -2.82 -10.03 -6.72
N VAL A 79 -3.15 -10.82 -5.69
CA VAL A 79 -4.39 -11.62 -5.70
C VAL A 79 -5.51 -10.82 -5.06
N LEU A 80 -6.34 -10.19 -5.89
CA LEU A 80 -7.56 -9.52 -5.45
C LEU A 80 -8.81 -10.40 -5.57
N VAL A 81 -8.74 -11.50 -6.32
CA VAL A 81 -9.93 -12.27 -6.70
C VAL A 81 -10.01 -13.61 -5.98
N GLY A 82 -11.20 -13.94 -5.48
CA GLY A 82 -11.52 -15.23 -4.85
C GLY A 82 -12.80 -15.16 -4.03
N ASP A 83 -12.93 -16.06 -3.06
CA ASP A 83 -14.02 -16.01 -2.08
C ASP A 83 -13.84 -14.81 -1.13
N ARG A 84 -14.95 -14.28 -0.63
CA ARG A 84 -14.93 -13.20 0.38
C ARG A 84 -13.94 -13.56 1.51
N PRO A 85 -13.05 -12.63 1.92
CA PRO A 85 -13.09 -11.18 1.69
C PRO A 85 -12.55 -10.71 0.33
N LEU A 86 -12.10 -11.58 -0.55
CA LEU A 86 -11.63 -11.16 -1.87
C LEU A 86 -12.77 -10.61 -2.75
N LEU A 87 -12.40 -10.02 -3.88
CA LEU A 87 -13.32 -9.51 -4.88
C LEU A 87 -13.75 -10.63 -5.82
N THR A 88 -14.94 -10.49 -6.38
CA THR A 88 -15.29 -11.25 -7.59
C THR A 88 -14.58 -10.64 -8.80
N GLU A 89 -14.39 -11.42 -9.87
CA GLU A 89 -13.85 -10.92 -11.14
C GLU A 89 -14.69 -9.75 -11.70
N ILE A 90 -16.01 -9.79 -11.50
CA ILE A 90 -16.93 -8.73 -11.94
C ILE A 90 -16.69 -7.43 -11.15
N GLU A 91 -16.48 -7.52 -9.84
CA GLU A 91 -16.15 -6.35 -9.01
C GLU A 91 -14.81 -5.74 -9.42
N LEU A 92 -13.81 -6.59 -9.65
CA LEU A 92 -12.49 -6.15 -10.12
C LEU A 92 -12.58 -5.47 -11.49
N GLY A 93 -13.29 -6.07 -12.45
CA GLY A 93 -13.47 -5.51 -13.79
C GLY A 93 -14.18 -4.15 -13.79
N ARG A 94 -15.19 -3.98 -12.93
CA ARG A 94 -15.87 -2.68 -12.77
C ARG A 94 -14.95 -1.60 -12.21
N VAL A 95 -14.12 -1.93 -11.21
CA VAL A 95 -13.14 -0.97 -10.68
C VAL A 95 -12.06 -0.65 -11.71
N ALA A 96 -11.59 -1.64 -12.46
CA ALA A 96 -10.63 -1.44 -13.54
C ALA A 96 -11.16 -0.47 -14.60
N GLU A 97 -12.43 -0.62 -15.00
CA GLU A 97 -13.10 0.30 -15.92
C GLU A 97 -13.20 1.72 -15.34
N GLN A 98 -13.65 1.85 -14.08
CA GLN A 98 -13.76 3.14 -13.40
C GLN A 98 -12.41 3.88 -13.27
N MET A 99 -11.33 3.12 -13.08
CA MET A 99 -9.98 3.66 -12.97
C MET A 99 -9.28 3.86 -14.31
N GLY A 100 -9.93 3.51 -15.43
CA GLY A 100 -9.36 3.66 -16.76
C GLY A 100 -8.24 2.66 -17.09
N VAL A 101 -8.11 1.55 -16.35
CA VAL A 101 -7.05 0.54 -16.55
C VAL A 101 -7.03 0.04 -18.00
N TYR A 102 -8.20 -0.23 -18.58
CA TYR A 102 -8.34 -0.72 -19.96
C TYR A 102 -7.92 0.29 -21.04
N ALA A 103 -7.75 1.57 -20.69
CA ALA A 103 -7.23 2.58 -21.61
C ALA A 103 -5.70 2.58 -21.67
N GLU A 104 -5.03 2.12 -20.61
CA GLU A 104 -3.57 2.10 -20.49
C GLU A 104 -2.98 0.73 -20.80
N SER A 105 -3.66 -0.35 -20.43
CA SER A 105 -3.24 -1.72 -20.70
C SER A 105 -4.45 -2.63 -20.93
N TRP A 106 -4.24 -3.75 -21.61
CA TRP A 106 -5.28 -4.77 -21.81
C TRP A 106 -4.89 -6.08 -21.11
N PRO A 107 -5.04 -6.15 -19.77
CA PRO A 107 -4.69 -7.36 -19.03
C PRO A 107 -5.62 -8.52 -19.42
N GLU A 108 -5.04 -9.60 -19.96
CA GLU A 108 -5.79 -10.78 -20.40
C GLU A 108 -6.03 -11.78 -19.26
N GLU A 109 -5.17 -11.77 -18.24
CA GLU A 109 -5.27 -12.64 -17.06
C GLU A 109 -5.75 -11.87 -15.82
N VAL A 110 -6.48 -12.53 -14.93
CA VAL A 110 -7.02 -11.93 -13.70
C VAL A 110 -5.92 -11.41 -12.77
N GLY A 111 -4.76 -12.09 -12.74
CA GLY A 111 -3.60 -11.64 -11.98
C GLY A 111 -3.05 -10.32 -12.52
N ASP A 112 -2.92 -10.19 -13.84
CA ASP A 112 -2.49 -8.95 -14.49
C ASP A 112 -3.48 -7.81 -14.29
N LEU A 113 -4.78 -8.11 -14.34
CA LEU A 113 -5.83 -7.13 -14.05
C LEU A 113 -5.74 -6.65 -12.59
N SER A 114 -5.54 -7.57 -11.65
CA SER A 114 -5.40 -7.25 -10.23
C SER A 114 -4.17 -6.38 -9.99
N ARG A 115 -3.04 -6.71 -10.63
CA ARG A 115 -1.82 -5.89 -10.60
C ARG A 115 -2.07 -4.48 -11.14
N ALA A 116 -2.65 -4.37 -12.33
CA ALA A 116 -2.91 -3.07 -12.96
C ALA A 116 -3.84 -2.19 -12.11
N VAL A 117 -4.88 -2.78 -11.50
CA VAL A 117 -5.77 -2.07 -10.56
C VAL A 117 -5.03 -1.60 -9.31
N ILE A 118 -4.19 -2.46 -8.72
CA ILE A 118 -3.38 -2.12 -7.54
C ILE A 118 -2.42 -0.98 -7.86
N GLU A 119 -1.66 -1.08 -8.95
CA GLU A 119 -0.69 -0.07 -9.36
C GLU A 119 -1.36 1.28 -9.66
N ALA A 120 -2.48 1.26 -10.37
CA ALA A 120 -3.26 2.46 -10.65
C ALA A 120 -3.81 3.11 -9.36
N ARG A 121 -4.17 2.33 -8.34
CA ARG A 121 -4.62 2.86 -7.04
C ARG A 121 -3.46 3.27 -6.13
N ALA A 122 -2.31 2.63 -6.24
CA ALA A 122 -1.16 2.89 -5.38
C ALA A 122 -0.62 4.32 -5.53
N ARG A 123 -0.65 4.89 -6.74
CA ARG A 123 -0.21 6.27 -6.98
C ARG A 123 -1.00 7.32 -6.19
N PRO A 124 -2.35 7.43 -6.30
CA PRO A 124 -3.11 8.38 -5.51
C PRO A 124 -3.02 8.11 -4.00
N VAL A 125 -2.87 6.83 -3.58
CA VAL A 125 -2.62 6.49 -2.17
C VAL A 125 -1.29 7.03 -1.68
N ALA A 126 -0.20 6.80 -2.41
CA ALA A 126 1.13 7.29 -2.08
C ALA A 126 1.17 8.83 -2.02
N ARG A 127 0.50 9.51 -2.97
CA ARG A 127 0.37 10.97 -2.96
C ARG A 127 -0.42 11.49 -1.76
N SER A 128 -1.48 10.79 -1.36
CA SER A 128 -2.27 11.16 -0.18
C SER A 128 -1.43 11.02 1.09
N LEU A 129 -0.71 9.91 1.24
CA LEU A 129 0.24 9.72 2.34
C LEU A 129 1.35 10.77 2.35
N ALA A 130 1.91 11.10 1.19
CA ALA A 130 2.94 12.12 1.03
C ALA A 130 2.41 13.53 1.35
N GLY A 131 1.14 13.82 1.05
CA GLY A 131 0.50 15.09 1.38
C GLY A 131 0.35 15.31 2.90
N GLU A 132 0.06 14.24 3.65
CA GLU A 132 -0.09 14.30 5.10
C GLU A 132 1.23 14.23 5.87
N LEU A 133 2.15 13.37 5.42
CA LEU A 133 3.42 13.10 6.13
C LEU A 133 4.57 13.99 5.64
N GLY A 134 4.51 14.44 4.38
CA GLY A 134 5.67 14.95 3.66
C GLY A 134 6.55 13.82 3.10
N HIS A 135 7.33 14.14 2.07
CA HIS A 135 8.13 13.16 1.32
C HIS A 135 9.19 12.47 2.18
N SER A 136 9.92 13.23 3.00
CA SER A 136 11.01 12.69 3.83
C SER A 136 10.50 11.76 4.92
N LEU A 137 9.39 12.09 5.59
CA LEU A 137 8.81 11.24 6.61
C LEU A 137 8.20 9.98 6.01
N LEU A 138 7.47 10.09 4.89
CA LEU A 138 6.96 8.91 4.18
C LEU A 138 8.11 7.97 3.78
N PHE A 139 9.19 8.52 3.22
CA PHE A 139 10.38 7.72 2.91
C PHE A 139 10.95 7.03 4.14
N ALA A 140 11.18 7.77 5.23
CA ALA A 140 11.76 7.21 6.43
C ALA A 140 10.86 6.11 7.03
N GLU A 141 9.54 6.31 7.06
CA GLU A 141 8.58 5.29 7.52
C GLU A 141 8.62 4.03 6.63
N LEU A 142 8.72 4.19 5.30
CA LEU A 142 8.86 3.05 4.38
C LEU A 142 10.21 2.33 4.55
N TRP A 143 11.31 3.07 4.64
CA TRP A 143 12.67 2.55 4.76
C TRP A 143 12.90 1.83 6.08
N ALA A 144 12.34 2.37 7.17
CA ALA A 144 12.43 1.78 8.50
C ALA A 144 11.83 0.37 8.57
N ARG A 145 10.97 -0.04 7.62
CA ARG A 145 10.48 -1.42 7.55
C ARG A 145 11.58 -2.48 7.39
N ARG A 146 12.80 -2.10 6.98
CA ARG A 146 13.98 -3.00 6.98
C ARG A 146 14.53 -3.27 8.38
N LEU A 147 14.11 -2.50 9.37
CA LEU A 147 14.56 -2.61 10.75
C LEU A 147 13.62 -3.57 11.50
N PRO A 148 14.15 -4.62 12.14
CA PRO A 148 13.34 -5.68 12.76
C PRO A 148 12.43 -5.20 13.90
N ASP A 149 12.76 -4.06 14.52
CA ASP A 149 12.04 -3.49 15.66
C ASP A 149 11.42 -2.12 15.34
N ALA A 150 11.18 -1.83 14.05
CA ALA A 150 10.54 -0.58 13.67
C ALA A 150 9.15 -0.43 14.31
N SER A 151 8.95 0.70 14.98
CA SER A 151 7.67 1.11 15.55
C SER A 151 7.20 2.40 14.88
N TYR A 152 5.88 2.56 14.77
CA TYR A 152 5.27 3.69 14.08
C TYR A 152 4.32 4.45 15.01
N PRO A 153 4.35 5.79 15.03
CA PRO A 153 5.29 6.66 14.31
C PRO A 153 6.74 6.46 14.78
N LEU A 154 7.69 6.72 13.87
CA LEU A 154 9.13 6.57 14.18
C LEU A 154 9.57 7.55 15.27
N SER A 155 10.55 7.15 16.08
CA SER A 155 11.22 8.07 16.99
C SER A 155 12.13 9.05 16.21
N ASN A 156 12.38 10.22 16.80
CA ASN A 156 13.28 11.21 16.19
C ASN A 156 14.68 10.63 15.92
N ASP A 157 15.21 9.81 16.82
CA ASP A 157 16.53 9.20 16.65
C ASP A 157 16.59 8.30 15.40
N VAL A 158 15.54 7.51 15.14
CA VAL A 158 15.47 6.65 13.95
C VAL A 158 15.26 7.47 12.68
N LEU A 159 14.43 8.53 12.76
CA LEU A 159 14.25 9.46 11.65
C LEU A 159 15.57 10.15 11.27
N ASP A 160 16.29 10.66 12.27
CA ASP A 160 17.56 11.36 12.06
C ASP A 160 18.63 10.42 11.50
N ASP A 161 18.70 9.17 11.98
CA ASP A 161 19.63 8.18 11.44
C ASP A 161 19.35 7.89 9.96
N ILE A 162 18.08 7.63 9.60
CA ILE A 162 17.70 7.32 8.21
C ILE A 162 17.92 8.53 7.29
N LEU A 163 17.56 9.73 7.71
CA LEU A 163 17.57 10.92 6.85
C LEU A 163 18.95 11.58 6.77
N ASN A 164 19.75 11.54 7.84
CA ASN A 164 21.04 12.23 7.89
C ASN A 164 22.25 11.32 7.67
N SER A 165 22.06 9.99 7.69
CA SER A 165 23.11 9.00 7.39
C SER A 165 22.78 8.13 6.17
N PRO A 166 22.51 8.72 4.98
CA PRO A 166 22.05 7.95 3.83
C PRO A 166 23.15 7.01 3.31
N THR A 167 22.79 5.74 3.13
CA THR A 167 23.54 4.80 2.29
C THR A 167 23.22 5.06 0.81
N PRO A 168 24.08 4.63 -0.14
CA PRO A 168 23.78 4.73 -1.58
C PRO A 168 22.41 4.14 -1.95
N ASP A 169 22.06 2.98 -1.37
CA ASP A 169 20.77 2.32 -1.61
C ASP A 169 19.59 3.16 -1.09
N SER A 170 19.72 3.74 0.10
CA SER A 170 18.67 4.60 0.67
C SER A 170 18.46 5.88 -0.16
N ALA A 171 19.55 6.46 -0.69
CA ALA A 171 19.47 7.64 -1.54
C ALA A 171 18.77 7.32 -2.88
N ALA A 172 19.12 6.19 -3.51
CA ALA A 172 18.48 5.74 -4.75
C ALA A 172 16.99 5.40 -4.54
N ALA A 173 16.63 4.80 -3.40
CA ALA A 173 15.25 4.52 -3.05
C ALA A 173 14.44 5.81 -2.79
N PHE A 174 15.05 6.81 -2.14
CA PHE A 174 14.42 8.11 -1.93
C PHE A 174 14.14 8.84 -3.25
N GLU A 175 15.11 8.84 -4.17
CA GLU A 175 14.93 9.40 -5.51
C GLU A 175 13.83 8.66 -6.29
N GLY A 176 13.84 7.32 -6.25
CA GLY A 176 12.83 6.48 -6.89
C GLY A 176 11.41 6.77 -6.38
N LEU A 177 11.25 6.95 -5.07
CA LEU A 177 9.98 7.37 -4.48
C LEU A 177 9.55 8.76 -4.99
N GLY A 178 10.50 9.71 -5.10
CA GLY A 178 10.24 11.03 -5.66
C GLY A 178 9.71 10.98 -7.10
N VAL A 179 10.33 10.16 -7.96
CA VAL A 179 9.89 9.93 -9.34
C VAL A 179 8.50 9.29 -9.38
N TYR A 180 8.26 8.29 -8.53
CA TYR A 180 6.96 7.62 -8.43
C TYR A 180 5.84 8.60 -8.04
N LEU A 181 6.09 9.49 -7.07
CA LEU A 181 5.11 10.48 -6.62
C LEU A 181 4.81 11.54 -7.70
N ALA A 182 5.79 11.88 -8.54
CA ALA A 182 5.68 12.89 -9.59
C ALA A 182 4.99 12.40 -10.88
N SER A 183 4.90 11.08 -11.09
CA SER A 183 4.34 10.43 -12.30
C SER A 183 2.84 10.21 -12.17
#